data_AF-A0A955T1N4-F1
#
_entry.id   AF-A0A955T1N4-F1
#
_cell.length_a   1.000
_cell.length_b   1.000
_cell.length_c   1.000
_cell.angle_alpha   90.00
_cell.angle_beta   90.00
_cell.angle_gamma   90.00
#
_symmetry.space_group_name_H-M   'P 1'
#
loop_
_entity.id
_entity.type
_entity.pdbx_description
1 polymer ?
#
loop_
_entity_poly.entity_id
_entity_poly.type
_entity_poly.pdbx_seq_one_letter_code
_entity_poly.pdbx_strand_id
1 'polypeptide(L)'
;MGAFTIDMAAFFLPGIGLFWLILGLYGIFTAIFFLNRRTEENADSASGVSAHSESSPPTTAKPNLLQSRPRAVVISSSLLLVLVGYLSLWFSELQVGAKPIAVSQPPETESQLAEIVTQTVEREFERNAHVGMIVGAVADGEEVLLGFGKRRLGGSAPVDADTVFEIGSISKTFTGILLAKRVENGDLNLDDPIVDLLPEGWKLSKAAQGITLRHLTT
;
A
#
# COMPACT_ATOMS: atom_id res chain seq x y z
N MET A 1 -40.08 5.07 17.60
CA MET A 1 -39.26 4.94 18.82
C MET A 1 -38.00 4.19 18.41
N GLY A 2 -36.86 4.88 18.45
CA GLY A 2 -35.61 4.40 17.88
C GLY A 2 -34.72 3.66 18.86
N ALA A 3 -33.78 2.90 18.30
CA ALA A 3 -32.49 2.61 18.90
C ALA A 3 -31.49 2.45 17.74
N PHE A 4 -30.82 3.54 17.39
CA PHE A 4 -29.66 3.54 16.49
C PHE A 4 -28.43 3.34 17.38
N THR A 5 -27.84 2.15 17.35
CA THR A 5 -26.55 1.86 18.00
C THR A 5 -25.44 2.12 17.00
N ILE A 6 -24.64 3.16 17.23
CA ILE A 6 -23.43 3.46 16.46
C ILE A 6 -22.31 2.59 17.02
N ASP A 7 -21.77 1.68 16.21
CA ASP A 7 -20.55 0.94 16.51
C ASP A 7 -19.35 1.87 16.33
N MET A 8 -18.69 2.24 17.45
CA MET A 8 -17.53 3.13 17.47
C MET A 8 -16.22 2.48 17.01
N ALA A 9 -16.22 1.22 16.56
CA ALA A 9 -14.99 0.51 16.18
C ALA A 9 -14.49 0.78 14.73
N ALA A 10 -15.25 1.51 13.90
CA ALA A 10 -14.96 1.60 12.45
C ALA A 10 -14.04 2.76 12.01
N PHE A 11 -13.49 3.58 12.91
CA PHE A 11 -12.58 4.68 12.56
C PHE A 11 -11.11 4.29 12.78
N PHE A 12 -10.59 3.33 12.02
CA PHE A 12 -9.16 3.05 11.95
C PHE A 12 -8.66 3.20 10.50
N LEU A 13 -8.47 4.45 10.08
CA LEU A 13 -7.72 4.77 8.86
C LEU A 13 -6.23 4.45 9.08
N PRO A 14 -5.54 3.75 8.15
CA PRO A 14 -4.14 3.34 8.30
C PRO A 14 -3.13 4.50 8.39
N GLY A 15 -3.56 5.76 8.23
CA GLY A 15 -2.70 6.95 8.40
C GLY A 15 -2.60 7.49 9.84
N ILE A 16 -3.56 7.19 10.71
CA ILE A 16 -3.60 7.75 12.08
C ILE A 16 -2.55 7.09 12.98
N GLY A 17 -2.25 5.80 12.76
CA GLY A 17 -1.26 5.06 13.55
C GLY A 17 0.17 5.62 13.43
N LEU A 18 0.58 6.01 12.22
CA LEU A 18 1.92 6.57 12.00
C LEU A 18 2.06 7.97 12.62
N PHE A 19 1.00 8.77 12.61
CA PHE A 19 0.96 10.08 13.24
C PHE A 19 1.14 10.01 14.76
N TRP A 20 0.45 9.07 15.43
CA TRP A 20 0.62 8.85 16.87
C TRP A 20 1.98 8.24 17.22
N LEU A 21 2.56 7.42 16.34
CA LEU A 21 3.91 6.87 16.54
C LEU A 21 5.00 7.95 16.46
N ILE A 22 4.88 8.90 15.53
CA ILE A 22 5.79 10.05 15.41
C ILE A 22 5.67 10.98 16.63
N LEU A 23 4.45 11.28 17.08
CA LEU A 23 4.23 12.07 18.31
C LEU A 23 4.77 11.36 19.55
N GLY A 24 4.60 10.05 19.66
CA GLY A 24 5.15 9.23 20.75
C GLY A 24 6.68 9.28 20.79
N LEU A 25 7.34 9.09 19.65
CA LEU A 25 8.81 9.16 19.55
C LEU A 25 9.35 10.57 19.86
N TYR A 26 8.65 11.63 19.45
CA TYR A 26 9.01 13.01 19.76
C TYR A 26 8.92 13.30 21.27
N GLY A 27 7.88 12.79 21.94
CA GLY A 27 7.73 12.89 23.39
C GLY A 27 8.87 12.20 24.14
N ILE A 28 9.26 11.00 23.70
CA ILE A 28 10.38 10.24 24.28
C ILE A 28 11.71 11.00 24.12
N PHE A 29 11.98 11.55 22.94
CA PHE A 29 13.20 12.33 22.69
C PHE A 29 13.29 13.58 23.58
N THR A 30 12.16 14.28 23.76
CA THR A 30 12.07 15.46 24.62
C THR A 30 12.30 15.10 26.10
N ALA A 31 11.74 13.97 26.55
CA ALA A 31 11.94 13.47 27.91
C ALA A 31 13.41 13.08 28.17
N ILE A 32 14.06 12.40 27.23
CA ILE A 32 15.48 12.03 27.33
C ILE A 32 16.35 13.29 27.40
N PHE A 33 16.11 14.28 26.54
CA PHE A 33 16.84 15.55 26.56
C PHE A 33 16.70 16.29 27.90
N PHE A 34 15.49 16.29 28.48
CA PHE A 34 15.25 16.95 29.77
C PHE A 34 15.85 16.18 30.95
N LEU A 35 15.82 14.84 30.91
CA LEU A 35 16.46 13.99 31.91
C LEU A 35 17.99 14.14 31.90
N ASN A 36 18.61 14.24 30.71
CA ASN A 36 20.05 14.51 30.60
C ASN A 36 20.45 15.90 31.11
N ARG A 37 19.53 16.87 31.08
CA ARG A 37 19.79 18.22 31.59
C ARG A 37 19.78 18.28 33.12
N ARG A 38 18.95 17.46 33.78
CA ARG A 38 18.93 17.35 35.25
C ARG A 38 20.20 16.75 35.85
N THR A 39 20.90 15.89 35.11
CA THR A 39 22.18 15.33 35.58
C THR A 39 23.30 16.37 35.59
N GLU A 40 23.25 17.36 34.69
CA GLU A 40 24.21 18.47 34.69
C GLU A 40 23.91 19.46 35.84
N GLU A 41 22.64 19.76 36.09
CA GLU A 41 22.21 20.70 37.15
C GLU A 41 22.49 20.14 38.57
N ASN A 42 22.45 18.81 38.75
CA ASN A 42 22.81 18.15 40.01
C ASN A 42 24.31 17.94 40.21
N ALA A 43 25.12 18.07 39.16
CA ALA A 43 26.58 18.02 39.29
C ALA A 43 27.13 19.33 39.87
N ASP A 44 26.50 20.46 39.55
CA ASP A 44 26.90 21.79 40.03
C ASP A 44 26.44 22.08 41.47
N SER A 45 25.38 21.43 41.97
CA SER A 45 24.87 21.63 43.33
C SER A 45 25.62 20.88 44.43
N ALA A 46 26.54 19.97 44.08
CA ALA A 46 27.40 19.26 45.03
C ALA A 46 28.68 20.02 45.40
N SER A 47 28.97 21.15 44.75
CA SER A 47 30.16 21.97 45.00
C SER A 47 29.82 23.38 45.47
N GLY A 48 29.61 23.55 46.78
CA GLY A 48 29.92 24.81 47.45
C GLY A 48 28.84 25.41 48.35
N VAL A 49 28.92 25.13 49.65
CA VAL A 49 28.63 26.11 50.71
C VAL A 49 29.58 25.86 51.89
N SER A 50 30.65 26.66 52.01
CA SER A 50 31.19 27.06 53.32
C SER A 50 31.95 28.38 53.24
N ALA A 51 31.49 29.33 54.05
CA ALA A 51 32.22 30.35 54.79
C ALA A 51 32.72 31.64 54.11
N HIS A 52 32.46 32.70 54.86
CA HIS A 52 32.68 34.13 54.65
C HIS A 52 34.11 34.61 54.89
N SER A 53 34.42 35.75 54.27
CA SER A 53 35.17 36.90 54.81
C SER A 53 36.69 36.78 54.99
N GLU A 54 37.47 37.47 54.15
CA GLU A 54 38.33 38.60 54.57
C GLU A 54 39.03 39.34 53.42
N SER A 55 39.55 40.52 53.77
CA SER A 55 40.03 41.74 53.10
C SER A 55 41.17 41.73 52.04
N SER A 56 41.05 42.72 51.12
CA SER A 56 42.08 43.58 50.45
C SER A 56 42.86 43.13 49.17
N PRO A 57 43.22 44.06 48.23
CA PRO A 57 43.67 43.77 46.84
C PRO A 57 45.14 44.24 46.55
N PRO A 58 45.68 44.37 45.31
CA PRO A 58 45.31 43.84 43.97
C PRO A 58 46.49 43.13 43.22
N THR A 59 46.20 42.66 41.99
CA THR A 59 47.14 42.43 40.84
C THR A 59 47.57 40.99 40.57
N THR A 60 47.01 40.39 39.52
CA THR A 60 47.76 39.95 38.34
C THR A 60 46.78 39.52 37.24
N ALA A 61 47.05 40.02 36.04
CA ALA A 61 46.25 39.79 34.85
C ALA A 61 46.36 38.34 34.32
N LYS A 62 45.27 37.85 33.70
CA LYS A 62 45.17 37.05 32.45
C LYS A 62 43.82 36.31 32.37
N PRO A 63 43.35 35.92 31.17
CA PRO A 63 42.97 36.75 30.03
C PRO A 63 41.46 36.64 29.75
N ASN A 64 40.90 37.65 29.06
CA ASN A 64 39.53 37.63 28.57
C ASN A 64 39.35 36.51 27.52
N LEU A 65 38.67 35.42 27.91
CA LEU A 65 38.13 34.41 26.99
C LEU A 65 36.61 34.61 26.83
N LEU A 66 36.21 35.83 26.47
CA LEU A 66 34.89 36.06 25.89
C LEU A 66 35.03 36.15 24.37
N GLN A 67 35.17 35.00 23.72
CA GLN A 67 34.83 34.87 22.30
C GLN A 67 34.80 33.41 21.84
N SER A 68 33.64 32.77 21.99
CA SER A 68 32.95 32.03 20.91
C SER A 68 31.71 31.32 21.47
N ARG A 69 30.55 31.99 21.47
CA ARG A 69 29.26 31.26 21.52
C ARG A 69 29.02 30.68 20.11
N PRO A 70 28.76 29.38 19.94
CA PRO A 70 28.50 28.82 18.62
C PRO A 70 27.14 29.31 18.13
N ARG A 71 27.15 30.23 17.15
CA ARG A 71 25.96 30.67 16.40
C ARG A 71 25.27 29.55 15.59
N ALA A 72 25.83 28.33 15.59
CA ALA A 72 25.40 27.22 14.75
C ALA A 72 24.12 26.51 15.24
N VAL A 73 23.79 26.55 16.53
CA VAL A 73 22.68 25.76 17.10
C VAL A 73 21.30 26.35 16.80
N VAL A 74 21.20 27.68 16.63
CA VAL A 74 19.90 28.33 16.36
C VAL A 74 19.52 28.22 14.87
N ILE A 75 20.52 28.11 13.98
CA ILE A 75 20.29 28.03 12.52
C ILE A 75 19.80 26.63 12.11
N SER A 76 20.18 25.57 12.83
CA SER A 76 19.77 24.19 12.51
C SER A 76 18.28 23.92 12.77
N SER A 77 17.68 24.51 13.81
CA SER A 77 16.26 24.34 14.14
C SER A 77 15.32 25.03 13.15
N SER A 78 15.70 26.20 12.62
CA SER A 78 14.91 26.91 11.62
C SER A 78 14.95 26.24 10.24
N LEU A 79 16.09 25.67 9.86
CA LEU A 79 16.23 24.90 8.62
C LEU A 79 15.40 23.60 8.65
N LEU A 80 15.31 22.95 9.81
CA LEU A 80 14.51 21.73 9.97
C LEU A 80 13.01 22.00 9.81
N LEU A 81 12.50 23.10 10.38
CA LEU A 81 11.09 23.47 10.24
C LEU A 81 10.72 23.88 8.81
N VAL A 82 11.63 24.57 8.11
CA VAL A 82 11.46 24.88 6.68
C VAL A 82 11.53 23.59 5.84
N LEU A 83 12.42 22.66 6.16
CA LEU A 83 12.54 21.37 5.48
C LEU A 83 11.28 20.51 5.68
N VAL A 84 10.76 20.41 6.91
CA VAL A 84 9.53 19.67 7.22
C VAL A 84 8.32 20.31 6.54
N GLY A 85 8.20 21.64 6.58
CA GLY A 85 7.15 22.36 5.85
C GLY A 85 7.24 22.18 4.33
N TYR A 86 8.46 22.21 3.78
CA TYR A 86 8.71 21.99 2.37
C TYR A 86 8.42 20.55 1.95
N LEU A 87 8.77 19.54 2.77
CA LEU A 87 8.41 18.14 2.52
C LEU A 87 6.89 17.92 2.60
N SER A 88 6.17 18.57 3.53
CA SER A 88 4.71 18.50 3.58
C SER A 88 4.04 19.09 2.35
N LEU A 89 4.57 20.19 1.81
CA LEU A 89 4.08 20.77 0.56
C LEU A 89 4.42 19.88 -0.65
N TRP A 90 5.62 19.30 -0.71
CA TRP A 90 6.05 18.38 -1.78
C TRP A 90 5.25 17.07 -1.82
N PHE A 91 4.84 16.55 -0.66
CA PHE A 91 4.07 15.31 -0.61
C PHE A 91 2.64 15.45 -1.17
N SER A 92 2.14 16.69 -1.25
CA SER A 92 0.82 17.00 -1.81
C SER A 92 0.80 16.91 -3.35
N GLU A 93 1.97 16.95 -4.01
CA GLU A 93 2.12 16.90 -5.47
C GLU A 93 2.43 15.49 -6.02
N LEU A 94 2.72 14.51 -5.16
CA LEU A 94 3.00 13.12 -5.58
C LEU A 94 1.75 12.24 -5.78
N GLN A 95 0.54 12.80 -5.67
CA GLN A 95 -0.70 12.14 -6.10
C GLN A 95 -0.98 12.31 -7.61
N VAL A 96 0.06 12.31 -8.43
CA VAL A 96 -0.09 12.21 -9.89
C VAL A 96 -0.29 10.74 -10.26
N GLY A 97 -1.54 10.39 -10.56
CA GLY A 97 -1.80 9.61 -11.77
C GLY A 97 -2.14 8.13 -11.67
N ALA A 98 -2.61 7.62 -10.52
CA ALA A 98 -3.55 6.50 -10.57
C ALA A 98 -4.95 7.09 -10.48
N LYS A 99 -5.53 7.44 -11.64
CA LYS A 99 -6.97 7.72 -11.71
C LYS A 99 -7.64 6.45 -11.17
N PRO A 100 -8.32 6.47 -10.01
CA PRO A 100 -9.12 5.33 -9.60
C PRO A 100 -10.05 5.05 -10.78
N ILE A 101 -10.14 3.80 -11.23
CA ILE A 101 -11.30 3.42 -12.02
C ILE A 101 -12.47 3.73 -11.09
N ALA A 102 -13.14 4.84 -11.36
CA ALA A 102 -14.37 5.17 -10.68
C ALA A 102 -15.33 4.08 -11.14
N VAL A 103 -15.45 3.02 -10.34
CA VAL A 103 -16.71 2.31 -10.25
C VAL A 103 -17.67 3.40 -9.80
N SER A 104 -18.38 4.00 -10.76
CA SER A 104 -19.50 4.87 -10.45
C SER A 104 -20.39 4.02 -9.57
N GLN A 105 -20.43 4.31 -8.26
CA GLN A 105 -21.50 3.79 -7.43
C GLN A 105 -22.77 4.23 -8.15
N PRO A 106 -23.62 3.30 -8.60
CA PRO A 106 -24.88 3.67 -9.20
C PRO A 106 -25.59 4.64 -8.27
N PRO A 107 -26.39 5.59 -8.80
CA PRO A 107 -27.32 6.34 -7.94
C PRO A 107 -28.08 5.33 -7.07
N GLU A 108 -28.48 5.73 -5.85
CA GLU A 108 -29.18 4.92 -4.83
C GLU A 108 -30.50 4.25 -5.29
N THR A 109 -30.74 4.12 -6.60
CA THR A 109 -31.57 3.09 -7.19
C THR A 109 -30.94 1.72 -6.90
N GLU A 110 -31.64 0.87 -6.15
CA GLU A 110 -31.24 -0.53 -5.95
C GLU A 110 -30.86 -1.15 -7.30
N SER A 111 -29.59 -1.51 -7.44
CA SER A 111 -29.05 -2.17 -8.63
C SER A 111 -29.74 -3.52 -8.78
N GLN A 112 -30.66 -3.63 -9.75
CA GLN A 112 -31.37 -4.87 -10.03
C GLN A 112 -30.37 -5.98 -10.39
N LEU A 113 -29.31 -5.63 -11.12
CA LEU A 113 -28.24 -6.57 -11.45
C LEU A 113 -27.49 -7.04 -10.19
N ALA A 114 -27.15 -6.13 -9.26
CA ALA A 114 -26.50 -6.51 -8.00
C ALA A 114 -27.39 -7.40 -7.14
N GLU A 115 -28.70 -7.14 -7.10
CA GLU A 115 -29.66 -7.97 -6.37
C GLU A 115 -29.73 -9.39 -6.97
N ILE A 116 -29.87 -9.50 -8.29
CA ILE A 116 -29.88 -10.79 -9.00
C ILE A 116 -28.59 -11.57 -8.74
N VAL A 117 -27.43 -10.90 -8.83
CA VAL A 117 -26.13 -11.53 -8.57
C VAL A 117 -26.05 -12.00 -7.12
N THR A 118 -26.41 -11.15 -6.16
CA THR A 118 -26.37 -11.47 -4.73
C THR A 118 -27.24 -12.68 -4.41
N GLN A 119 -28.52 -12.67 -4.82
CA GLN A 119 -29.44 -13.79 -4.58
C GLN A 119 -28.98 -15.10 -5.24
N THR A 120 -28.34 -15.01 -6.41
CA THR A 120 -27.82 -16.18 -7.11
C THR A 120 -26.61 -16.76 -6.39
N VAL A 121 -25.66 -15.92 -5.97
CA VAL A 121 -24.44 -16.37 -5.28
C VAL A 121 -24.77 -16.91 -3.88
N GLU A 122 -25.66 -16.27 -3.13
CA GLU A 122 -26.11 -16.77 -1.82
C GLU A 122 -26.68 -18.19 -1.93
N ARG A 123 -27.53 -18.44 -2.94
CA ARG A 123 -28.06 -19.79 -3.22
C ARG A 123 -26.97 -20.81 -3.55
N GLU A 124 -25.92 -20.40 -4.24
CA GLU A 124 -24.78 -21.28 -4.53
C GLU A 124 -23.96 -21.59 -3.27
N PHE A 125 -23.77 -20.61 -2.38
CA PHE A 125 -23.12 -20.83 -1.09
C PHE A 125 -23.93 -21.73 -0.14
N GLU A 126 -25.26 -21.70 -0.23
CA GLU A 126 -26.13 -22.61 0.52
C GLU A 126 -26.04 -24.05 0.01
N ARG A 127 -25.89 -24.23 -1.32
CA ARG A 127 -25.86 -25.55 -1.96
C ARG A 127 -24.49 -26.20 -1.93
N ASN A 128 -23.43 -25.40 -1.96
CA ASN A 128 -22.06 -25.84 -2.16
C ASN A 128 -21.13 -25.18 -1.15
N ALA A 129 -20.11 -25.93 -0.70
CA ALA A 129 -19.10 -25.41 0.22
C ALA A 129 -18.07 -24.52 -0.52
N HIS A 130 -18.46 -23.29 -0.85
CA HIS A 130 -17.57 -22.28 -1.41
C HIS A 130 -16.88 -21.49 -0.29
N VAL A 131 -15.57 -21.24 -0.44
CA VAL A 131 -14.80 -20.42 0.49
C VAL A 131 -14.94 -18.92 0.18
N GLY A 132 -14.91 -18.59 -1.11
CA GLY A 132 -15.06 -17.23 -1.61
C GLY A 132 -15.28 -17.23 -3.13
N MET A 133 -15.92 -16.18 -3.62
CA MET A 133 -16.27 -16.02 -5.03
C MET A 133 -16.27 -14.53 -5.39
N ILE A 134 -15.88 -14.20 -6.61
CA ILE A 134 -16.07 -12.87 -7.17
C ILE A 134 -16.90 -12.98 -8.45
N VAL A 135 -17.89 -12.11 -8.61
CA VAL A 135 -18.77 -12.08 -9.78
C VAL A 135 -18.76 -10.68 -10.37
N GLY A 136 -18.32 -10.59 -11.63
CA GLY A 136 -18.52 -9.43 -12.49
C GLY A 136 -19.71 -9.68 -13.42
N ALA A 137 -20.63 -8.73 -13.52
CA ALA A 137 -21.77 -8.81 -14.44
C ALA A 137 -21.99 -7.48 -15.14
N VAL A 138 -22.34 -7.54 -16.43
CA VAL A 138 -22.66 -6.39 -17.28
C VAL A 138 -23.96 -6.66 -18.02
N ALA A 139 -24.98 -5.83 -17.81
CA ALA A 139 -26.29 -5.96 -18.47
C ALA A 139 -26.98 -4.60 -18.55
N ASP A 140 -27.65 -4.28 -19.66
CA ASP A 140 -28.45 -3.06 -19.83
C ASP A 140 -27.73 -1.74 -19.46
N GLY A 141 -26.41 -1.69 -19.70
CA GLY A 141 -25.57 -0.53 -19.37
C GLY A 141 -25.16 -0.43 -17.90
N GLU A 142 -25.58 -1.39 -17.07
CA GLU A 142 -25.16 -1.56 -15.69
C GLU A 142 -23.97 -2.54 -15.62
N GLU A 143 -23.00 -2.23 -14.76
CA GLU A 143 -21.86 -3.09 -14.44
C GLU A 143 -21.74 -3.21 -12.93
N VAL A 144 -21.56 -4.44 -12.44
CA VAL A 144 -21.35 -4.75 -11.03
C VAL A 144 -20.18 -5.71 -10.87
N LEU A 145 -19.40 -5.51 -9.79
CA LEU A 145 -18.33 -6.42 -9.37
C LEU A 145 -18.48 -6.67 -7.87
N LEU A 146 -18.90 -7.88 -7.51
CA LEU A 146 -19.26 -8.23 -6.14
C LEU A 146 -18.41 -9.39 -5.63
N GLY A 147 -17.79 -9.20 -4.46
CA GLY A 147 -17.02 -10.22 -3.75
C GLY A 147 -17.81 -10.86 -2.61
N PHE A 148 -17.73 -12.18 -2.50
CA PHE A 148 -18.45 -12.98 -1.52
C PHE A 148 -17.48 -13.90 -0.77
N GLY A 149 -17.73 -14.08 0.53
CA GLY A 149 -16.92 -14.96 1.37
C GLY A 149 -15.50 -14.45 1.59
N LYS A 150 -14.54 -15.37 1.66
CA LYS A 150 -13.16 -15.13 2.12
C LYS A 150 -12.15 -15.65 1.09
N ARG A 151 -10.95 -15.08 1.08
CA ARG A 151 -9.89 -15.50 0.15
C ARG A 151 -9.35 -16.92 0.41
N ARG A 152 -9.49 -17.41 1.65
CA ARG A 152 -9.01 -18.74 2.05
C ARG A 152 -9.77 -19.28 3.26
N LEU A 153 -9.79 -20.61 3.39
CA LEU A 153 -10.40 -21.29 4.53
C LEU A 153 -9.66 -20.90 5.82
N GLY A 154 -10.43 -20.62 6.87
CA GLY A 154 -9.89 -20.14 8.15
C GLY A 154 -9.32 -18.71 8.13
N GLY A 155 -9.36 -18.01 7.00
CA GLY A 155 -8.97 -16.60 6.91
C GLY A 155 -10.07 -15.64 7.36
N SER A 156 -9.73 -14.35 7.47
CA SER A 156 -10.68 -13.25 7.66
C SER A 156 -10.72 -12.27 6.48
N ALA A 157 -9.71 -12.29 5.61
CA ALA A 157 -9.65 -11.40 4.45
C ALA A 157 -10.80 -11.71 3.48
N PRO A 158 -11.65 -10.71 3.15
CA PRO A 158 -12.74 -10.88 2.20
C PRO A 158 -12.21 -11.01 0.77
N VAL A 159 -13.01 -11.64 -0.09
CA VAL A 159 -12.81 -11.53 -1.53
C VAL A 159 -13.21 -10.13 -1.97
N ASP A 160 -12.39 -9.50 -2.79
CA ASP A 160 -12.59 -8.16 -3.36
C ASP A 160 -11.99 -8.09 -4.78
N ALA A 161 -12.09 -6.92 -5.41
CA ALA A 161 -11.64 -6.67 -6.79
C ALA A 161 -10.15 -6.97 -7.04
N ASP A 162 -9.32 -6.91 -6.00
CA ASP A 162 -7.87 -7.15 -6.09
C ASP A 162 -7.50 -8.60 -5.76
N THR A 163 -8.48 -9.45 -5.47
CA THR A 163 -8.25 -10.86 -5.16
C THR A 163 -7.90 -11.64 -6.43
N VAL A 164 -6.70 -12.23 -6.46
CA VAL A 164 -6.21 -13.03 -7.59
C VAL A 164 -6.71 -14.47 -7.48
N PHE A 165 -7.32 -14.97 -8.56
CA PHE A 165 -7.75 -16.35 -8.72
C PHE A 165 -7.00 -17.05 -9.85
N GLU A 166 -6.77 -18.35 -9.71
CA GLU A 166 -6.39 -19.20 -10.84
C GLU A 166 -7.59 -19.38 -11.78
N ILE A 167 -7.44 -19.00 -13.04
CA ILE A 167 -8.54 -19.03 -14.03
C ILE A 167 -8.52 -20.31 -14.91
N GLY A 168 -7.53 -21.17 -14.72
CA GLY A 168 -7.43 -22.46 -15.40
C GLY A 168 -7.53 -22.37 -16.94
N SER A 169 -8.46 -23.14 -17.53
CA SER A 169 -8.63 -23.20 -18.99
C SER A 169 -9.06 -21.89 -19.63
N ILE A 170 -9.54 -20.90 -18.86
CA ILE A 170 -9.77 -19.55 -19.38
C ILE A 170 -8.46 -18.96 -19.92
N SER A 171 -7.29 -19.31 -19.37
CA SER A 171 -5.98 -18.88 -19.89
C SER A 171 -5.78 -19.21 -21.39
N LYS A 172 -6.45 -20.24 -21.93
CA LYS A 172 -6.35 -20.60 -23.35
C LYS A 172 -6.94 -19.53 -24.27
N THR A 173 -7.91 -18.73 -23.82
CA THR A 173 -8.45 -17.63 -24.62
C THR A 173 -7.39 -16.54 -24.83
N PHE A 174 -6.60 -16.24 -23.80
CA PHE A 174 -5.46 -15.32 -23.89
C PHE A 174 -4.36 -15.85 -24.82
N THR A 175 -4.03 -17.13 -24.74
CA THR A 175 -3.10 -17.78 -25.69
C THR A 175 -3.64 -17.71 -27.13
N GLY A 176 -4.93 -17.93 -27.32
CA GLY A 176 -5.59 -17.79 -28.62
C GLY A 176 -5.52 -16.36 -29.17
N ILE A 177 -5.73 -15.34 -28.33
CA ILE A 177 -5.59 -13.93 -28.70
C ILE A 177 -4.14 -13.61 -29.10
N LEU A 178 -3.15 -14.12 -28.36
CA LEU A 178 -1.75 -13.94 -28.71
C LEU A 178 -1.43 -14.55 -30.07
N LEU A 179 -1.90 -15.76 -30.35
CA LEU A 179 -1.74 -16.40 -31.65
C LEU A 179 -2.44 -15.61 -32.76
N ALA A 180 -3.69 -15.19 -32.55
CA ALA A 180 -4.43 -14.37 -33.51
C ALA A 180 -3.69 -13.08 -33.84
N LYS A 181 -3.04 -12.45 -32.85
CA LYS A 181 -2.23 -11.26 -33.07
C LYS A 181 -1.01 -11.53 -33.93
N ARG A 182 -0.35 -12.69 -33.75
CA ARG A 182 0.78 -13.11 -34.59
C ARG A 182 0.34 -13.39 -36.03
N VAL A 183 -0.82 -14.01 -36.21
CA VAL A 183 -1.40 -14.26 -37.53
C VAL A 183 -1.76 -12.95 -38.22
N GLU A 184 -2.40 -12.01 -37.52
CA GLU A 184 -2.72 -10.68 -38.05
C GLU A 184 -1.47 -9.90 -38.48
N ASN A 185 -0.38 -10.01 -37.71
CA ASN A 185 0.89 -9.37 -38.04
C ASN A 185 1.64 -10.04 -39.20
N GLY A 186 1.20 -11.21 -39.66
CA GLY A 186 1.90 -12.01 -40.67
C GLY A 186 3.12 -12.78 -40.15
N ASP A 187 3.30 -12.86 -38.82
CA ASP A 187 4.40 -13.61 -38.19
C ASP A 187 4.20 -15.13 -38.30
N LEU A 188 2.94 -15.58 -38.35
CA LEU A 188 2.52 -16.98 -38.38
C LEU A 188 1.30 -17.14 -39.30
N ASN A 189 1.08 -18.36 -39.80
CA ASN A 189 -0.16 -18.77 -40.45
C ASN A 189 -0.79 -19.94 -39.68
N LEU A 190 -2.11 -19.95 -39.55
CA LEU A 190 -2.81 -21.06 -38.88
C LEU A 190 -2.59 -22.41 -39.59
N ASP A 191 -2.28 -22.38 -40.88
CA ASP A 191 -2.01 -23.57 -41.66
C ASP A 191 -0.52 -23.96 -41.67
N ASP A 192 0.33 -23.26 -40.89
CA ASP A 192 1.71 -23.65 -40.67
C ASP A 192 1.77 -25.04 -39.99
N PRO A 193 2.51 -25.99 -40.57
CA PRO A 193 2.78 -27.28 -39.93
C PRO A 193 3.53 -27.08 -38.61
N ILE A 194 3.11 -27.75 -37.55
CA ILE A 194 3.76 -27.58 -36.23
C ILE A 194 5.22 -28.03 -36.25
N VAL A 195 5.58 -28.94 -37.16
CA VAL A 195 6.95 -29.45 -37.31
C VAL A 195 7.94 -28.36 -37.70
N ASP A 196 7.48 -27.35 -38.45
CA ASP A 196 8.31 -26.25 -38.95
C ASP A 196 8.57 -25.18 -37.88
N LEU A 197 7.75 -25.18 -36.81
CA LEU A 197 7.80 -24.19 -35.72
C LEU A 197 8.54 -24.71 -34.47
N LEU A 198 8.91 -25.99 -34.44
CA LEU A 198 9.61 -26.58 -33.31
C LEU A 198 11.10 -26.25 -33.34
N PRO A 199 11.78 -26.25 -32.18
CA PRO A 199 13.23 -26.08 -32.14
C PRO A 199 13.95 -27.17 -32.94
N GLU A 200 15.14 -26.84 -33.46
CA GLU A 200 15.94 -27.79 -34.23
C GLU A 200 16.19 -29.10 -33.47
N GLY A 201 16.10 -30.22 -34.19
CA GLY A 201 16.32 -31.56 -33.65
C GLY A 201 15.09 -32.21 -33.01
N TRP A 202 13.98 -31.49 -32.84
CA TRP A 202 12.73 -32.08 -32.36
C TRP A 202 12.08 -32.94 -33.45
N LYS A 203 11.68 -34.15 -33.08
CA LYS A 203 11.04 -35.10 -33.99
C LYS A 203 9.64 -35.40 -33.50
N LEU A 204 8.66 -35.16 -34.36
CA LEU A 204 7.29 -35.56 -34.13
C LEU A 204 7.07 -37.02 -34.51
N SER A 205 6.07 -37.64 -33.88
CA SER A 205 5.57 -38.94 -34.32
C SER A 205 4.98 -38.82 -35.73
N LYS A 206 4.95 -39.93 -36.49
CA LYS A 206 4.33 -39.94 -37.83
C LYS A 206 2.89 -39.42 -37.82
N ALA A 207 2.14 -39.69 -36.74
CA ALA A 207 0.76 -39.23 -36.59
C ALA A 207 0.66 -37.70 -36.42
N ALA A 208 1.68 -37.05 -35.88
CA ALA A 208 1.69 -35.61 -35.62
C ALA A 208 2.29 -34.76 -36.75
N GLN A 209 2.83 -35.39 -37.81
CA GLN A 209 3.48 -34.66 -38.92
C GLN A 209 2.53 -33.78 -39.74
N GLY A 210 1.23 -34.11 -39.77
CA GLY A 210 0.20 -33.32 -40.46
C GLY A 210 -0.54 -32.33 -39.57
N ILE A 211 -0.15 -32.18 -38.31
CA ILE A 211 -0.79 -31.23 -37.39
C ILE A 211 -0.32 -29.81 -37.76
N THR A 212 -1.25 -28.87 -37.77
CA THR A 212 -1.00 -27.45 -38.03
C THR A 212 -1.33 -26.64 -36.79
N LEU A 213 -0.96 -25.37 -36.74
CA LEU A 213 -1.36 -24.48 -35.65
C LEU A 213 -2.88 -24.45 -35.45
N ARG A 214 -3.66 -24.48 -36.54
CA ARG A 214 -5.12 -24.54 -36.52
C ARG A 214 -5.61 -25.71 -35.67
N HIS A 215 -5.08 -26.91 -35.92
CA HIS A 215 -5.44 -28.13 -35.18
C HIS A 215 -5.14 -28.05 -33.67
N LEU A 216 -4.18 -27.23 -33.23
CA LEU A 216 -3.89 -27.07 -31.80
C LEU A 216 -4.85 -26.12 -31.08
N THR A 217 -5.65 -25.37 -31.85
CA THR A 217 -6.47 -24.26 -31.33
C THR A 217 -7.97 -24.54 -31.36
N THR A 218 -8.37 -25.71 -31.87
CA THR A 218 -9.76 -26.14 -32.09
C THR A 218 -9.96 -27.56 -31.57
#